data_AF-A0A9R0Y2Z4-F1
#
_entry.id   AF-A0A9R0Y2Z4-F1
#
_cell.length_a   1.000
_cell.length_b   1.000
_cell.length_c   1.000
_cell.angle_alpha   90.00
_cell.angle_beta   90.00
_cell.angle_gamma   90.00
#
_symmetry.space_group_name_H-M   'P 1'
#
loop_
_entity.id
_entity.type
_entity.pdbx_description
1 polymer ?
#
loop_
_entity_poly.entity_id
_entity_poly.type
_entity_poly.pdbx_seq_one_letter_code
_entity_poly.pdbx_strand_id
1 'polypeptide(L)'
;MVRGSLGRLASRTLSVAGKWQHQQLRRLNIHEYQGAELMGKFGINVPKGAVVGSVQEVKEVLKNVFPSEKEIVVKSQILAGGRGLGTFKSGLKGGVHIVKAEEAESLAAKMLNQVLVTKQTGPQGKVVGKVYLCEKMSLVNEMYFAITLDRKTAGPVCH
;
A
#
# COMPACT_ATOMS: atom_id res chain seq x y z
N MET A 1 14.26 59.96 -2.14
CA MET A 1 14.88 58.64 -1.88
C MET A 1 14.53 58.16 -0.48
N VAL A 2 13.33 57.61 -0.22
CA VAL A 2 13.04 56.74 0.96
C VAL A 2 11.79 55.89 0.64
N ARG A 3 11.90 54.92 -0.27
CA ARG A 3 10.84 53.91 -0.58
C ARG A 3 11.23 52.51 -0.06
N GLY A 4 11.96 52.42 1.06
CA GLY A 4 12.61 51.18 1.51
C GLY A 4 12.15 50.64 2.88
N SER A 5 11.15 51.24 3.52
CA SER A 5 10.87 50.99 4.96
C SER A 5 9.57 50.26 5.27
N LEU A 6 8.63 50.11 4.34
CA LEU A 6 7.33 49.48 4.61
C LEU A 6 7.28 47.96 4.38
N GLY A 7 8.17 47.40 3.55
CA GLY A 7 8.21 45.95 3.29
C GLY A 7 8.79 45.09 4.44
N ARG A 8 9.54 45.71 5.37
CA ARG A 8 10.22 44.98 6.46
C ARG A 8 9.43 44.84 7.75
N LEU A 9 8.34 45.60 7.92
CA LEU A 9 7.48 45.49 9.10
C LEU A 9 6.38 44.45 8.91
N ALA A 10 5.87 44.25 7.69
CA ALA A 10 4.87 43.22 7.38
C ALA A 10 5.46 41.79 7.35
N SER A 11 6.76 41.61 7.10
CA SER A 11 7.37 40.26 7.12
C SER A 11 7.69 39.75 8.53
N ARG A 12 7.74 40.64 9.54
CA ARG A 12 8.04 40.27 10.93
C ARG A 12 6.82 39.80 11.72
N THR A 13 5.61 40.20 11.34
CA THR A 13 4.38 39.80 12.06
C THR A 13 3.93 38.38 11.74
N LEU A 14 4.30 37.81 10.59
CA LEU A 14 4.02 36.41 10.25
C LEU A 14 5.03 35.41 10.84
N SER A 15 6.12 35.90 11.45
CA SER A 15 7.15 35.03 12.05
C SER A 15 6.73 34.41 13.40
N VAL A 16 5.59 34.83 13.98
CA VAL A 16 5.14 34.35 15.29
C VAL A 16 4.30 33.06 15.18
N ALA A 17 3.85 32.67 13.98
CA ALA A 17 3.17 31.39 13.75
C ALA A 17 4.13 30.18 13.70
N GLY A 18 5.45 30.39 13.87
CA GLY A 18 6.49 29.40 13.63
C GLY A 18 6.76 28.37 14.73
N LYS A 19 6.01 28.37 15.85
CA LYS A 19 6.29 27.46 16.99
C LYS A 19 5.16 26.52 17.41
N TRP A 20 4.01 26.57 16.75
CA TRP A 20 2.83 25.77 17.14
C TRP A 20 2.20 24.99 15.98
N GLN A 21 2.94 24.69 14.91
CA GLN A 21 2.53 23.57 14.05
C GLN A 21 2.77 22.28 14.85
N HIS A 22 1.75 21.86 15.60
CA HIS A 22 1.67 20.50 16.10
C HIS A 22 1.83 19.58 14.88
N GLN A 23 3.01 18.96 14.76
CA GLN A 23 3.28 18.06 13.67
C GLN A 23 2.25 16.94 13.76
N GLN A 24 1.35 16.89 12.77
CA GLN A 24 0.27 15.92 12.75
C GLN A 24 0.88 14.51 12.84
N LEU A 25 0.65 13.83 13.96
CA LEU A 25 1.07 12.45 14.15
C LEU A 25 0.11 11.55 13.37
N ARG A 26 0.56 11.06 12.21
CA ARG A 26 -0.20 10.13 11.39
C ARG A 26 0.00 8.72 11.96
N ARG A 27 -0.91 8.29 12.83
CA ARG A 27 -0.90 6.94 13.45
C ARG A 27 -1.69 5.90 12.65
N LEU A 28 -2.12 6.22 11.44
CA LEU A 28 -2.94 5.35 10.62
C LEU A 28 -2.14 4.87 9.41
N ASN A 29 -2.04 3.55 9.29
CA ASN A 29 -1.64 2.87 8.07
C ASN A 29 -2.76 1.89 7.71
N ILE A 30 -3.16 1.89 6.45
CA ILE A 30 -4.16 0.95 5.92
C ILE A 30 -3.47 -0.07 5.02
N HIS A 31 -4.09 -1.23 4.88
CA HIS A 31 -3.62 -2.26 3.96
C HIS A 31 -3.94 -1.91 2.50
N GLU A 32 -3.25 -2.56 1.57
CA GLU A 32 -3.43 -2.35 0.12
C GLU A 32 -4.88 -2.59 -0.29
N TYR A 33 -5.50 -3.67 0.19
CA TYR A 33 -6.89 -4.00 -0.16
C TYR A 33 -7.89 -2.94 0.35
N GLN A 34 -7.64 -2.34 1.52
CA GLN A 34 -8.49 -1.29 2.09
C GLN A 34 -8.34 0.01 1.29
N GLY A 35 -7.11 0.33 0.88
CA GLY A 35 -6.84 1.46 0.00
C GLY A 35 -7.52 1.28 -1.36
N ALA A 36 -7.40 0.10 -1.96
CA ALA A 36 -8.05 -0.22 -3.23
C ALA A 36 -9.58 -0.11 -3.14
N GLU A 37 -10.19 -0.67 -2.09
CA GLU A 37 -11.64 -0.56 -1.86
C GLU A 37 -12.08 0.90 -1.71
N LEU A 38 -11.33 1.70 -0.95
CA LEU A 38 -11.62 3.12 -0.78
C LEU A 38 -11.54 3.88 -2.11
N MET A 39 -10.47 3.67 -2.88
CA MET A 39 -10.29 4.28 -4.19
C MET A 39 -11.43 3.91 -5.16
N GLY A 40 -11.82 2.63 -5.17
CA GLY A 40 -12.94 2.15 -5.98
C GLY A 40 -14.28 2.82 -5.64
N LYS A 41 -14.55 3.07 -4.34
CA LYS A 41 -15.76 3.80 -3.90
C LYS A 41 -15.84 5.23 -4.43
N PHE A 42 -14.70 5.85 -4.73
CA PHE A 42 -14.61 7.19 -5.33
C PHE A 42 -14.42 7.17 -6.85
N GLY A 43 -14.67 6.03 -7.51
CA GLY A 43 -14.64 5.92 -8.97
C GLY A 43 -13.24 5.83 -9.59
N ILE A 44 -12.20 5.63 -8.78
CA ILE A 44 -10.85 5.37 -9.28
C ILE A 44 -10.80 3.92 -9.76
N ASN A 45 -10.32 3.71 -10.98
CA ASN A 45 -10.16 2.37 -11.53
C ASN A 45 -9.09 1.60 -10.75
N VAL A 46 -9.49 0.54 -10.07
CA VAL A 46 -8.60 -0.34 -9.30
C VAL A 46 -8.73 -1.77 -9.81
N PRO A 47 -7.63 -2.55 -9.81
CA PRO A 47 -7.70 -3.95 -10.23
C PRO A 47 -8.68 -4.70 -9.33
N LYS A 48 -9.47 -5.60 -9.93
CA LYS A 48 -10.35 -6.49 -9.16
C LYS A 48 -9.51 -7.32 -8.20
N GLY A 49 -9.94 -7.31 -6.94
CA GLY A 49 -9.25 -8.04 -5.89
C GLY A 49 -10.16 -8.44 -4.75
N ALA A 50 -9.78 -9.51 -4.07
CA ALA A 50 -10.49 -10.05 -2.92
C ALA A 50 -9.50 -10.47 -1.84
N VAL A 51 -9.83 -10.16 -0.59
CA VAL A 51 -9.02 -10.50 0.57
C VAL A 51 -9.52 -11.80 1.19
N VAL A 52 -8.59 -12.66 1.59
CA VAL A 52 -8.87 -13.95 2.22
C VAL A 52 -8.06 -14.10 3.50
N GLY A 53 -8.69 -14.66 4.54
CA GLY A 53 -8.08 -15.01 5.81
C GLY A 53 -7.83 -16.51 5.97
N SER A 54 -8.47 -17.34 5.16
CA SER A 54 -8.36 -18.79 5.21
C SER A 54 -8.15 -19.41 3.83
N VAL A 55 -7.64 -20.64 3.81
CA VAL A 55 -7.40 -21.40 2.56
C VAL A 55 -8.73 -21.78 1.89
N GLN A 56 -9.80 -21.99 2.67
CA GLN A 56 -11.13 -22.33 2.15
C GLN A 56 -11.73 -21.14 1.38
N GLU A 57 -11.62 -19.92 1.93
CA GLU A 57 -12.07 -18.69 1.28
C GLU A 57 -11.40 -18.47 -0.09
N VAL A 58 -10.16 -18.95 -0.29
CA VAL A 58 -9.47 -18.85 -1.60
C VAL A 58 -10.28 -19.53 -2.69
N LYS A 59 -10.81 -20.74 -2.44
CA LYS A 59 -11.60 -21.49 -3.43
C LYS A 59 -12.89 -20.77 -3.78
N GLU A 60 -13.56 -20.22 -2.77
CA GLU A 60 -14.82 -19.50 -2.94
C GLU A 60 -14.59 -18.22 -3.74
N VAL A 61 -13.54 -17.47 -3.42
CA VAL A 61 -13.15 -16.27 -4.15
C VAL A 61 -12.77 -16.59 -5.59
N LEU A 62 -12.03 -17.67 -5.85
CA LEU A 62 -11.69 -18.06 -7.22
C LEU A 62 -12.93 -18.40 -8.05
N LYS A 63 -13.93 -19.05 -7.46
CA LYS A 63 -15.19 -19.37 -8.14
C LYS A 63 -16.08 -18.14 -8.36
N ASN A 64 -16.17 -17.25 -7.38
CA ASN A 64 -17.12 -16.14 -7.40
C ASN A 64 -16.57 -14.87 -8.06
N VAL A 65 -15.29 -14.57 -7.83
CA VAL A 65 -14.66 -13.31 -8.25
C VAL A 65 -13.82 -13.51 -9.51
N PHE A 66 -13.17 -14.67 -9.64
CA PHE A 66 -12.23 -14.96 -10.74
C PHE A 66 -12.60 -16.22 -11.56
N PRO A 67 -13.86 -16.41 -11.99
CA PRO A 67 -14.30 -17.67 -12.60
C PRO A 67 -13.61 -18.00 -13.93
N SER A 68 -13.07 -17.00 -14.62
CA SER A 68 -12.49 -17.15 -15.97
C SER A 68 -11.01 -16.79 -16.03
N GLU A 69 -10.41 -16.36 -14.91
CA GLU A 69 -9.00 -15.97 -14.89
C GLU A 69 -8.08 -17.19 -14.82
N LYS A 70 -7.13 -17.26 -15.76
CA LYS A 70 -6.14 -18.34 -15.79
C LYS A 70 -5.01 -18.11 -14.79
N GLU A 71 -4.66 -16.85 -14.58
CA GLU A 71 -3.55 -16.43 -13.73
C GLU A 71 -4.00 -15.31 -12.81
N ILE A 72 -3.54 -15.37 -11.57
CA ILE A 72 -3.88 -14.41 -10.53
C ILE A 72 -2.63 -13.99 -9.77
N VAL A 73 -2.71 -12.84 -9.11
CA VAL A 73 -1.64 -12.32 -8.28
C VAL A 73 -1.99 -12.53 -6.81
N VAL A 74 -1.13 -13.25 -6.09
CA VAL A 74 -1.27 -13.55 -4.66
C VAL A 74 -0.32 -12.64 -3.88
N LYS A 75 -0.88 -11.71 -3.10
CA LYS A 75 -0.12 -10.68 -2.37
C LYS A 75 -0.30 -10.81 -0.86
N SER A 76 0.79 -10.99 -0.13
CA SER A 76 0.79 -10.92 1.34
C SER A 76 0.35 -9.55 1.84
N GLN A 77 -0.55 -9.51 2.82
CA GLN A 77 -0.99 -8.26 3.43
C GLN A 77 -0.26 -8.02 4.74
N ILE A 78 0.77 -7.16 4.69
CA ILE A 78 1.49 -6.65 5.86
C ILE A 78 1.65 -5.14 5.75
N LEU A 79 1.66 -4.45 6.90
CA LEU A 79 1.96 -3.01 6.96
C LEU A 79 3.48 -2.80 6.93
N ALA A 80 4.07 -3.09 5.76
CA ALA A 80 5.45 -2.81 5.40
C ALA A 80 5.61 -2.92 3.88
N GLY A 81 6.50 -2.11 3.32
CA GLY A 81 6.93 -2.20 1.93
C GLY A 81 7.99 -3.28 1.70
N GLY A 82 8.41 -3.43 0.43
CA GLY A 82 9.44 -4.38 0.02
C GLY A 82 8.99 -5.85 0.03
N ARG A 83 7.67 -6.10 -0.02
CA ARG A 83 7.09 -7.46 0.03
C ARG A 83 7.59 -8.36 -1.08
N GLY A 84 7.72 -7.86 -2.32
CA GLY A 84 8.18 -8.66 -3.47
C GLY A 84 9.59 -9.24 -3.29
N LEU A 85 10.48 -8.54 -2.58
CA LEU A 85 11.84 -8.98 -2.28
C LEU A 85 11.97 -9.58 -0.87
N GLY A 86 10.86 -9.74 -0.15
CA GLY A 86 10.86 -10.32 1.19
C GLY A 86 11.06 -11.83 1.16
N THR A 87 11.44 -12.40 2.30
CA THR A 87 11.60 -13.85 2.48
C THR A 87 10.81 -14.29 3.69
N PHE A 88 10.02 -15.35 3.54
CA PHE A 88 9.33 -15.98 4.66
C PHE A 88 10.31 -16.80 5.48
N LYS A 89 10.07 -16.89 6.79
CA LYS A 89 10.86 -17.78 7.67
C LYS A 89 10.75 -19.27 7.29
N SER A 90 9.67 -19.66 6.62
CA SER A 90 9.46 -21.01 6.06
C SER A 90 10.34 -21.31 4.83
N GLY A 91 11.08 -20.32 4.30
CA GLY A 91 11.94 -20.47 3.13
C GLY A 91 11.31 -20.01 1.81
N LEU A 92 10.01 -19.69 1.78
CA LEU A 92 9.35 -19.11 0.60
C LEU A 92 9.94 -17.72 0.31
N LYS A 93 10.35 -17.47 -0.93
CA LYS A 93 10.88 -16.17 -1.37
C LYS A 93 9.78 -15.36 -2.04
N GLY A 94 9.73 -14.07 -1.75
CA GLY A 94 8.75 -13.13 -2.28
C GLY A 94 7.40 -13.19 -1.55
N GLY A 95 6.84 -12.02 -1.25
CA GLY A 95 5.50 -11.84 -0.70
C GLY A 95 4.46 -11.48 -1.76
N VAL A 96 4.83 -11.47 -3.04
CA VAL A 96 3.96 -11.21 -4.20
C VAL A 96 4.32 -12.22 -5.27
N HIS A 97 3.34 -13.00 -5.73
CA HIS A 97 3.53 -14.05 -6.72
C HIS A 97 2.43 -13.99 -7.76
N ILE A 98 2.80 -14.28 -9.01
CA ILE A 98 1.85 -14.51 -10.09
C ILE A 98 1.79 -16.02 -10.29
N VAL A 99 0.61 -16.60 -10.12
CA VAL A 99 0.41 -18.06 -10.19
C VAL A 99 -0.83 -18.37 -11.02
N LYS A 100 -0.93 -19.61 -11.48
CA LYS A 100 -2.18 -20.12 -12.05
C LYS A 100 -3.26 -20.16 -10.98
N ALA A 101 -4.51 -19.98 -11.36
CA ALA A 101 -5.64 -19.96 -10.42
C ALA A 101 -5.71 -21.23 -9.54
N GLU A 102 -5.38 -22.39 -10.10
CA GLU A 102 -5.36 -23.68 -9.41
C GLU A 102 -4.27 -23.76 -8.31
N GLU A 103 -3.15 -23.08 -8.49
CA GLU A 103 -2.01 -23.12 -7.56
C GLU A 103 -2.16 -22.14 -6.41
N ALA A 104 -3.08 -21.19 -6.52
CA ALA A 104 -3.25 -20.09 -5.56
C ALA A 104 -3.59 -20.56 -4.15
N GLU A 105 -4.37 -21.64 -4.00
CA GLU A 105 -4.68 -22.24 -2.70
C GLU A 105 -3.39 -22.69 -1.99
N SER A 106 -2.56 -23.45 -2.71
CA SER A 106 -1.32 -24.00 -2.17
C SER A 106 -0.33 -22.92 -1.75
N LEU A 107 -0.29 -21.82 -2.50
CA LEU A 107 0.56 -20.68 -2.20
C LEU A 107 0.01 -19.87 -1.01
N ALA A 108 -1.29 -19.60 -0.98
CA ALA A 108 -1.94 -18.91 0.12
C ALA A 108 -1.74 -19.66 1.44
N ALA A 109 -1.81 -21.00 1.44
CA ALA A 109 -1.52 -21.82 2.61
C ALA A 109 -0.07 -21.66 3.12
N LYS A 110 0.90 -21.44 2.23
CA LYS A 110 2.31 -21.17 2.59
C LYS A 110 2.55 -19.74 3.07
N MET A 111 1.61 -18.83 2.83
CA MET A 111 1.74 -17.41 3.19
C MET A 111 0.95 -17.08 4.47
N LEU A 112 -0.28 -17.59 4.58
CA LEU A 112 -1.17 -17.33 5.73
C LEU A 112 -0.55 -17.82 7.03
N ASN A 113 -0.64 -16.98 8.07
CA ASN A 113 -0.08 -17.19 9.40
C ASN A 113 1.44 -17.43 9.44
N GLN A 114 2.15 -17.19 8.33
CA GLN A 114 3.60 -17.23 8.27
C GLN A 114 4.21 -15.85 8.46
N VAL A 115 5.50 -15.82 8.81
CA VAL A 115 6.23 -14.58 9.05
C VAL A 115 7.01 -14.18 7.80
N LEU A 116 6.67 -13.03 7.23
CA LEU A 116 7.38 -12.41 6.12
C LEU A 116 8.40 -11.40 6.64
N VAL A 117 9.66 -11.58 6.24
CA VAL A 117 10.77 -10.66 6.54
C VAL A 117 11.04 -9.81 5.31
N THR A 118 10.97 -8.49 5.45
CA THR A 118 11.38 -7.52 4.43
C THR A 118 12.46 -6.60 4.98
N LYS A 119 13.12 -5.83 4.09
CA LYS A 119 14.09 -4.79 4.50
C LYS A 119 13.50 -3.80 5.52
N GLN A 120 12.20 -3.52 5.44
CA GLN A 120 11.52 -2.53 6.29
C GLN A 120 10.99 -3.11 7.61
N THR A 121 10.72 -4.42 7.68
CA THR A 121 10.27 -5.05 8.93
C THR A 121 11.41 -5.40 9.89
N GLY A 122 12.64 -5.47 9.39
CA GLY A 122 13.77 -6.01 10.15
C GLY A 122 13.66 -7.53 10.36
N PRO A 123 14.60 -8.14 11.12
CA PRO A 123 14.75 -9.59 11.25
C PRO A 123 13.57 -10.28 11.96
N GLN A 124 12.79 -9.54 12.74
CA GLN A 124 11.59 -10.07 13.38
C GLN A 124 10.52 -10.45 12.34
N GLY A 125 10.42 -9.71 11.24
CA GLY A 125 9.38 -9.86 10.23
C GLY A 125 8.00 -9.44 10.73
N LYS A 126 6.97 -9.69 9.92
CA LYS A 126 5.57 -9.55 10.31
C LYS A 126 4.77 -10.78 9.92
N VAL A 127 3.81 -11.15 10.75
CA VAL A 127 2.86 -12.24 10.47
C VAL A 127 1.89 -11.78 9.37
N VAL A 128 1.69 -12.64 8.38
CA VAL A 128 0.74 -12.43 7.30
C VAL A 128 -0.60 -13.05 7.71
N GLY A 129 -1.49 -12.24 8.30
CA GLY A 129 -2.82 -12.72 8.71
C GLY A 129 -3.83 -12.79 7.57
N LYS A 130 -3.60 -12.07 6.46
CA LYS A 130 -4.46 -12.04 5.28
C LYS A 130 -3.64 -12.04 4.00
N VAL A 131 -4.24 -12.56 2.94
CA VAL A 131 -3.70 -12.55 1.58
C VAL A 131 -4.69 -11.83 0.67
N TYR A 132 -4.18 -11.08 -0.30
CA TYR A 132 -4.97 -10.36 -1.29
C TYR A 132 -4.77 -11.01 -2.65
N LEU A 133 -5.85 -11.55 -3.21
CA LEU A 133 -5.90 -12.13 -4.54
C LEU A 133 -6.31 -11.01 -5.50
N CYS A 134 -5.55 -10.78 -6.56
CA CYS A 134 -5.87 -9.77 -7.58
C CYS A 134 -5.86 -10.39 -8.96
N GLU A 135 -6.62 -9.79 -9.88
CA GLU A 135 -6.50 -10.07 -11.31
C GLU A 135 -5.09 -9.74 -11.80
N LYS A 136 -4.60 -10.52 -12.76
CA LYS A 136 -3.35 -10.21 -13.46
C LYS A 136 -3.63 -9.12 -14.49
N MET A 137 -2.93 -8.00 -14.37
CA MET A 137 -2.97 -6.95 -15.39
C MET A 137 -1.72 -6.99 -16.26
N SER A 138 -1.91 -6.80 -17.57
CA SER A 138 -0.82 -6.57 -18.51
C SER A 138 -0.38 -5.11 -18.43
N LEU A 139 0.77 -4.88 -17.81
CA LEU A 139 1.33 -3.55 -17.61
C LEU A 139 2.18 -3.18 -18.82
N VAL A 140 1.78 -2.14 -19.55
CA VAL A 140 2.58 -1.57 -20.67
C VAL A 140 3.57 -0.54 -20.13
N ASN A 141 3.09 0.34 -19.25
CA ASN A 141 3.87 1.38 -18.60
C ASN A 141 3.60 1.35 -17.09
N GLU A 142 4.65 1.52 -16.29
CA GLU A 142 4.56 1.68 -14.85
C GLU A 142 5.03 3.08 -14.46
N MET A 143 4.20 3.81 -13.70
CA MET A 143 4.50 5.17 -13.26
C MET A 143 4.37 5.26 -11.74
N TYR A 144 5.21 6.10 -11.14
CA TYR A 144 5.01 6.52 -9.76
C TYR A 144 4.10 7.74 -9.74
N PHE A 145 3.09 7.72 -8.88
CA PHE A 145 2.20 8.86 -8.66
C PHE A 145 1.90 8.96 -7.17
N ALA A 146 2.07 10.14 -6.59
CA ALA A 146 1.75 10.39 -5.18
C ALA A 146 1.15 11.77 -4.97
N ILE A 147 0.08 11.83 -4.17
CA ILE A 147 -0.48 13.09 -3.67
C ILE A 147 -0.11 13.17 -2.19
N THR A 148 0.56 14.26 -1.80
CA THR A 148 0.95 14.49 -0.41
C THR A 148 0.61 15.91 0.02
N LEU A 149 0.37 16.09 1.31
CA LEU A 149 0.31 17.42 1.91
C LEU A 149 1.74 17.87 2.22
N ASP A 150 2.22 18.85 1.46
CA ASP A 150 3.55 19.41 1.61
C ASP A 150 3.57 20.46 2.73
N ARG A 151 4.62 20.41 3.55
CA ARG A 151 4.79 21.32 4.68
C ARG A 151 5.29 22.68 4.25
N LYS A 152 6.06 22.78 3.16
CA LYS A 152 6.61 24.05 2.69
C LYS A 152 5.52 24.93 2.08
N THR A 153 4.67 24.35 1.24
CA THR A 153 3.55 25.05 0.60
C THR A 153 2.29 25.05 1.45
N ALA A 154 2.22 24.23 2.50
CA ALA A 154 1.02 24.03 3.33
C ALA A 154 -0.22 23.63 2.51
N GLY A 155 -0.02 22.90 1.41
CA GLY A 155 -1.07 22.50 0.47
C GLY A 155 -0.81 21.13 -0.15
N PRO A 156 -1.76 20.62 -0.98
CA PRO A 156 -1.57 19.39 -1.72
C PRO A 156 -0.54 19.58 -2.84
N VAL A 157 0.38 18.62 -2.96
CA VAL A 157 1.36 18.52 -4.04
C VAL A 157 1.27 17.13 -4.67
N CYS A 158 1.34 17.10 -6.00
CA CYS A 158 1.38 15.88 -6.80
C CYS A 158 2.80 15.66 -7.30
N HIS A 159 3.30 14.44 -7.13
CA HIS A 159 4.59 13.96 -7.61
C HIS A 159 4.41 12.78 -8.55
#